data_AF-W6HY62-F1
#
_entry.id   AF-W6HY62-F1
#
_cell.length_a   1.000
_cell.length_b   1.000
_cell.length_c   1.000
_cell.angle_alpha   90.00
_cell.angle_beta   90.00
_cell.angle_gamma   90.00
#
_symmetry.space_group_name_H-M   'P 1'
#
loop_
_entity.id
_entity.type
_entity.pdbx_description
1 polymer ?
#
loop_
_entity_poly.entity_id
_entity_poly.type
_entity_poly.pdbx_seq_one_letter_code
_entity_poly.pdbx_strand_id
1 'polypeptide(L)' 'MNKTVPFGPFGQIASSWTAVFVIDDTSEAVAVGSWPDRAEAIKWGRDPWFRGRAKFQGLAPLINPKDFTAELDGGNHR' A
#
# COMPACT_ATOMS: atom_id res chain seq x y z
N MET A 1 -23.01 -0.80 -5.76
CA MET A 1 -22.13 0.27 -6.27
C MET A 1 -20.95 0.40 -5.32
N ASN A 2 -19.79 -0.18 -5.64
CA ASN A 2 -18.57 0.02 -4.86
C ASN A 2 -17.98 1.39 -5.20
N LYS A 3 -18.16 2.37 -4.31
CA LYS A 3 -17.49 3.66 -4.41
C LYS A 3 -16.00 3.44 -4.15
N THR A 4 -15.20 3.45 -5.20
CA THR A 4 -13.74 3.60 -5.10
C THR A 4 -13.47 4.96 -4.47
N VAL A 5 -12.98 4.94 -3.23
CA VAL A 5 -12.52 6.13 -2.51
C VAL A 5 -11.37 6.75 -3.33
N PRO A 6 -11.39 8.05 -3.64
CA PRO A 6 -10.26 8.69 -4.28
C PRO A 6 -9.07 8.60 -3.31
N PHE A 7 -8.01 7.93 -3.74
CA PHE A 7 -6.77 7.85 -2.95
C PHE A 7 -6.25 9.27 -2.72
N GLY A 8 -5.82 9.55 -1.48
CA GLY A 8 -5.19 10.83 -1.13
C GLY A 8 -3.91 11.10 -1.95
N PRO A 9 -3.27 12.28 -1.74
CA PRO A 9 -2.14 12.76 -2.56
C PRO A 9 -1.00 11.73 -2.73
N PHE A 10 -0.79 10.90 -1.72
CA PHE A 10 0.23 9.85 -1.68
C PHE A 10 0.11 8.78 -2.78
N GLY A 11 -1.09 8.57 -3.35
CA GLY A 11 -1.26 7.63 -4.46
C GLY A 11 -0.57 8.06 -5.76
N GLN A 12 -0.33 9.38 -5.94
CA GLN A 12 0.30 9.93 -7.14
C GLN A 12 1.83 10.04 -7.05
N ILE A 13 2.40 9.90 -5.84
CA ILE A 13 3.83 10.11 -5.55
C ILE A 13 4.52 8.79 -5.17
N ALA A 14 3.76 7.69 -5.13
CA ALA A 14 4.31 6.38 -4.80
C ALA A 14 5.37 5.96 -5.83
N SER A 15 6.61 5.78 -5.37
CA SER A 15 7.70 5.21 -6.17
C SER A 15 7.61 3.68 -6.26
N SER A 16 6.99 3.06 -5.25
CA SER A 16 6.70 1.63 -5.22
C SER A 16 5.54 1.33 -4.26
N TRP A 17 5.14 0.07 -4.18
CA TRP A 17 4.02 -0.43 -3.39
C TRP A 17 4.46 -1.64 -2.59
N THR A 18 4.01 -1.75 -1.34
CA THR A 18 4.20 -2.95 -0.52
C THR A 18 2.86 -3.59 -0.19
N ALA A 19 2.81 -4.92 -0.20
CA ALA A 19 1.61 -5.67 0.14
C ALA A 19 1.49 -5.79 1.65
N VAL A 20 0.32 -5.44 2.20
CA VAL A 20 0.03 -5.54 3.62
C VAL A 20 -0.90 -6.71 3.87
N PHE A 21 -0.46 -7.60 4.76
CA PHE A 21 -1.23 -8.73 5.25
C PHE A 21 -1.57 -8.53 6.71
N VAL A 22 -2.68 -9.10 7.14
CA VAL A 22 -2.99 -9.28 8.56
C VAL A 22 -2.89 -10.78 8.85
N ILE A 23 -2.18 -11.14 9.91
CA ILE A 23 -2.18 -12.51 10.40
C ILE A 23 -3.42 -12.67 11.29
N ASP A 24 -4.33 -13.57 10.92
CA ASP A 24 -5.65 -13.63 11.56
C ASP A 24 -5.60 -14.04 13.04
N ASP A 25 -4.57 -14.78 13.48
CA ASP A 25 -4.42 -15.26 14.86
C ASP A 25 -3.85 -14.19 15.82
N THR A 26 -2.96 -13.32 15.33
CA THR A 26 -2.32 -12.26 16.13
C THR A 26 -2.88 -10.87 15.85
N SER A 27 -3.66 -10.69 14.78
CA SER A 27 -4.05 -9.38 14.23
C SER A 27 -2.87 -8.47 13.88
N GLU A 28 -1.67 -9.03 13.75
CA GLU A 28 -0.48 -8.27 13.38
C GLU A 28 -0.47 -7.95 11.89
N ALA A 29 -0.09 -6.71 11.57
CA ALA A 29 0.09 -6.28 10.20
C ALA A 29 1.53 -6.55 9.75
N VAL A 30 1.69 -7.28 8.64
CA VAL A 30 2.99 -7.57 8.03
C VAL A 30 3.01 -6.96 6.62
N ALA A 31 4.02 -6.14 6.36
CA ALA A 31 4.32 -5.63 5.02
C ALA A 31 5.35 -6.54 4.34
N VAL A 32 5.11 -6.93 3.09
CA VAL A 32 5.98 -7.85 2.35
C VAL A 32 6.26 -7.31 0.96
N GLY A 33 7.54 -7.26 0.61
CA GLY A 33 8.02 -6.94 -0.73
C GLY A 33 7.86 -5.49 -1.14
N SER A 34 8.31 -5.17 -2.34
CA SER A 34 8.19 -3.86 -2.97
C SER A 34 8.06 -4.04 -4.49
N TRP A 35 7.04 -3.42 -5.09
CA TRP A 35 6.81 -3.45 -6.53
C TRP A 35 6.69 -2.03 -7.08
N PRO A 36 7.29 -1.73 -8.25
CA PRO A 36 7.16 -0.43 -8.88
C PRO A 36 5.73 -0.18 -9.38
N ASP A 37 5.04 -1.24 -9.84
CA ASP A 37 3.66 -1.15 -10.30
C ASP A 37 2.64 -1.64 -9.26
N ARG A 38 1.56 -0.87 -9.13
CA ARG A 38 0.46 -1.17 -8.20
C ARG A 38 -0.32 -2.41 -8.61
N ALA A 39 -0.59 -2.59 -9.91
CA ALA A 39 -1.39 -3.71 -10.37
C ALA A 39 -0.65 -5.04 -10.16
N GLU A 40 0.67 -5.06 -10.39
CA GLU A 40 1.53 -6.18 -10.04
C GLU A 40 1.52 -6.48 -8.54
N ALA A 41 1.64 -5.48 -7.68
CA ALA A 41 1.57 -5.66 -6.22
C ALA A 41 0.23 -6.28 -5.78
N ILE A 42 -0.90 -5.85 -6.36
CA ILE A 42 -2.23 -6.44 -6.08
C ILE A 42 -2.29 -7.89 -6.56
N LYS A 43 -1.81 -8.16 -7.77
CA LYS A 43 -1.82 -9.51 -8.35
C LYS A 43 -1.01 -10.46 -7.47
N TRP A 44 0.17 -10.04 -7.04
CA TRP A 44 1.01 -10.82 -6.12
C TRP A 44 0.33 -10.98 -4.76
N GLY A 45 -0.14 -9.90 -4.14
CA GLY A 45 -0.72 -9.93 -2.79
C GLY A 45 -1.95 -10.83 -2.67
N ARG A 46 -2.74 -10.95 -3.74
CA ARG A 46 -3.91 -11.84 -3.77
C ARG A 46 -3.56 -13.32 -3.97
N ASP A 47 -2.41 -13.67 -4.55
CA ASP A 47 -2.05 -15.07 -4.82
C ASP A 47 -1.87 -15.92 -3.53
N PRO A 48 -1.17 -15.46 -2.48
CA PRO A 48 -1.12 -16.14 -1.19
C PRO A 48 -2.48 -16.22 -0.48
N TRP A 49 -3.34 -15.21 -0.64
CA TRP A 49 -4.70 -15.18 -0.09
C TRP A 49 -5.56 -16.30 -0.67
N PHE A 50 -5.53 -16.48 -1.99
CA PHE A 50 -6.26 -17.58 -2.65
C PHE A 50 -5.78 -18.97 -2.22
N ARG A 51 -4.57 -19.07 -1.65
CA ARG A 51 -3.99 -20.32 -1.14
C ARG A 51 -4.21 -20.52 0.37
N GLY A 52 -4.93 -19.61 1.04
CA GLY A 52 -5.28 -19.70 2.45
C GLY A 52 -4.11 -19.50 3.43
N ARG A 53 -3.03 -18.84 3.01
CA ARG A 53 -1.82 -18.68 3.84
C ARG A 53 -1.75 -17.37 4.62
N ALA A 54 -2.36 -16.30 4.12
CA ALA A 54 -2.32 -14.97 4.75
C ALA A 54 -3.45 -14.08 4.23
N LYS A 55 -3.97 -13.19 5.08
CA LYS A 55 -5.03 -12.24 4.72
C LYS A 55 -4.52 -10.99 4.05
N PHE A 56 -4.69 -10.89 2.73
CA PHE A 56 -4.34 -9.68 2.01
C PHE A 56 -5.32 -8.55 2.36
N GLN A 57 -4.81 -7.52 3.05
CA GLN A 57 -5.62 -6.40 3.53
C GLN A 57 -5.57 -5.21 2.56
N GLY A 58 -4.45 -5.04 1.86
CA GLY A 58 -4.30 -3.96 0.89
C GLY A 58 -2.85 -3.68 0.54
N LEU A 59 -2.62 -2.48 0.01
CA LEU A 59 -1.29 -1.99 -0.31
C LEU A 59 -0.99 -0.73 0.49
N ALA A 60 0.26 -0.56 0.88
CA ALA A 60 0.80 0.72 1.34
C ALA A 60 1.70 1.31 0.24
N PRO A 61 1.51 2.60 -0.13
CA PRO A 61 2.42 3.27 -1.03
C PRO A 61 3.77 3.50 -0.33
N LEU A 62 4.86 3.26 -1.04
CA LEU A 62 6.21 3.62 -0.62
C LEU A 62 6.63 4.84 -1.42
N ILE A 63 6.96 5.90 -0.68
CA ILE A 63 7.32 7.20 -1.22
C ILE A 63 8.80 7.40 -0.96
N ASN A 64 9.50 8.07 -1.89
CA ASN A 64 10.87 8.47 -1.63
C ASN A 64 10.90 9.39 -0.39
N PRO A 65 11.80 9.18 0.59
CA PRO A 65 11.91 10.08 1.73
C PRO A 65 12.02 11.56 1.36
N LYS A 66 12.66 11.88 0.22
CA LYS A 66 12.76 13.26 -0.28
C LYS A 66 11.40 13.85 -0.67
N ASP A 67 10.56 13.06 -1.33
CA ASP A 67 9.23 13.49 -1.75
C ASP A 67 8.27 13.54 -0.55
N PHE A 68 8.47 12.65 0.43
CA PHE A 68 7.73 12.68 1.70
C PHE A 68 8.00 13.96 2.49
N THR A 69 9.26 14.38 2.61
CA THR A 69 9.62 15.65 3.25
C THR A 69 9.04 16.84 2.49
N ALA A 70 9.10 16.84 1.15
CA ALA A 70 8.51 17.90 0.34
C ALA A 70 6.99 18.02 0.50
N GLU A 71 6.27 16.90 0.62
CA GLU A 71 4.83 16.88 0.90
C GLU A 71 4.50 17.38 2.32
N LEU A 72 5.30 17.00 3.33
CA LEU A 72 5.14 17.51 4.69
C LEU A 72 5.39 19.02 4.76
N ASP A 73 6.42 19.51 4.07
CA ASP A 73 6.77 20.93 4.02
C ASP A 73 5.76 21.74 3.19
N GLY A 74 5.22 21.17 2.11
CA GLY A 74 4.20 21.78 1.25
C GLY A 74 2.77 21.76 1.84
N GLY A 75 2.50 20.84 2.78
CA GLY A 75 1.22 20.70 3.46
C GLY A 75 0.86 21.81 4.46
N ASN A 76 1.79 22.72 4.76
CA ASN A 76 1.60 23.84 5.70
C ASN A 76 0.95 25.11 5.08
N HIS A 77 0.46 25.02 3.84
CA HIS A 77 -0.26 26.11 3.18
C HIS A 77 -1.67 25.68 2.77
N ARG A 78 -2.55 25.52 3.76
CA ARG A 78 -4.01 25.62 3.58
C ARG A 78 -4.63 26.43 4.70
#